data_AF-A0A3S1J9T6-F1
#
_entry.id   AF-A0A3S1J9T6-F1
#
_cell.length_a   1.000
_cell.length_b   1.000
_cell.length_c   1.000
_cell.angle_alpha   90.00
_cell.angle_beta   90.00
_cell.angle_gamma   90.00
#
_symmetry.space_group_name_H-M   'P 1'
#
loop_
_entity.id
_entity.type
_entity.pdbx_description
1 polymer ?
#
loop_
_entity_poly.entity_id
_entity_poly.type
_entity_poly.pdbx_seq_one_letter_code
_entity_poly.pdbx_strand_id
1 'polypeptide(L)'
;MTQIDESALAAISEVVKNTVLHRLSAIHAPLSFVQVGGNDGITDDPIHDFIVQYGWTGVIVEPVPSLFERLRQTYRETTGIQFEMCACSDSPGIVTFYHVNTENDLGLKISSFSLETIMLHADSIPN
;
A
#
# COMPACT_ATOMS: atom_id res chain seq x y z
N MET A 1 7.84 -36.14 -3.65
CA MET A 1 7.99 -34.72 -3.25
C MET A 1 6.64 -34.29 -2.71
N THR A 2 6.56 -33.97 -1.42
CA THR A 2 5.32 -33.49 -0.80
C THR A 2 5.07 -32.08 -1.30
N GLN A 3 3.97 -31.89 -2.01
CA GLN A 3 3.56 -30.57 -2.51
C GLN A 3 3.19 -29.73 -1.28
N ILE A 4 3.91 -28.63 -1.06
CA ILE A 4 3.58 -27.70 0.02
C ILE A 4 2.32 -26.96 -0.42
N ASP A 5 1.33 -26.92 0.47
CA ASP A 5 0.08 -26.19 0.28
C ASP A 5 0.32 -24.68 0.12
N GLU A 6 -0.38 -24.02 -0.81
CA GLU A 6 -0.29 -22.58 -1.04
C GLU A 6 -0.64 -21.78 0.23
N SER A 7 -1.58 -22.27 1.03
CA SER A 7 -1.92 -21.64 2.32
C SER A 7 -0.73 -21.65 3.29
N ALA A 8 0.04 -22.74 3.30
CA ALA A 8 1.24 -22.87 4.12
C ALA A 8 2.37 -21.97 3.61
N LEU A 9 2.53 -21.82 2.29
CA LEU A 9 3.50 -20.89 1.71
C LEU A 9 3.16 -19.42 2.03
N ALA A 10 1.88 -19.05 1.96
CA ALA A 10 1.42 -17.71 2.32
C ALA A 10 1.71 -17.42 3.81
N ALA A 11 1.39 -18.36 4.70
CA ALA A 11 1.66 -18.22 6.14
C ALA A 11 3.17 -18.09 6.44
N ILE A 12 4.02 -18.89 5.77
CA ILE A 12 5.48 -18.80 5.93
C ILE A 12 5.99 -17.43 5.45
N SER A 13 5.52 -16.98 4.29
CA SER A 13 5.87 -15.66 3.75
C SER A 13 5.50 -14.55 4.74
N GLU A 14 4.31 -14.62 5.33
CA GLU A 14 3.84 -13.63 6.30
C GLU A 14 4.70 -13.60 7.57
N VAL A 15 5.05 -14.77 8.10
CA VAL A 15 5.96 -14.88 9.25
C VAL A 15 7.33 -14.29 8.93
N VAL A 16 7.88 -14.55 7.74
CA VAL A 16 9.19 -14.01 7.35
C VAL A 16 9.14 -12.49 7.22
N LYS A 17 8.13 -11.93 6.54
CA LYS A 17 7.96 -10.47 6.40
C LYS A 17 7.88 -9.79 7.76
N ASN A 18 6.98 -10.26 8.64
CA ASN A 18 6.80 -9.68 9.96
C ASN A 18 8.07 -9.80 10.82
N THR A 19 8.78 -10.93 10.72
CA THR A 19 10.06 -11.10 11.42
C THR A 19 11.09 -10.06 10.98
N VAL A 20 11.21 -9.81 9.68
CA VAL A 20 12.13 -8.79 9.14
C VAL A 20 11.74 -7.39 9.63
N LEU A 21 10.46 -7.02 9.51
CA LEU A 21 9.97 -5.71 9.92
C LEU A 21 10.14 -5.47 11.42
N HIS A 22 9.82 -6.45 12.27
CA HIS A 22 10.06 -6.37 13.72
C HIS A 22 11.55 -6.22 14.04
N ARG A 23 12.44 -6.96 13.36
CA ARG A 23 13.89 -6.84 13.58
C ARG A 23 14.41 -5.47 13.16
N LEU A 24 13.94 -4.95 12.04
CA LEU A 24 14.28 -3.59 11.60
C LEU A 24 13.84 -2.56 12.64
N SER A 25 12.59 -2.62 13.08
CA SER A 25 12.05 -1.73 14.11
C SER A 25 12.80 -1.81 15.44
N ALA A 26 13.16 -3.01 15.89
CA ALA A 26 13.83 -3.21 17.18
C ALA A 26 15.27 -2.66 17.21
N ILE A 27 15.95 -2.61 16.05
CA ILE A 27 17.38 -2.26 15.99
C ILE A 27 17.59 -0.81 15.52
N HIS A 28 16.68 -0.26 14.71
CA HIS A 28 16.92 0.98 13.96
C HIS A 28 15.81 2.05 14.09
N ALA A 29 14.87 1.92 15.04
CA ALA A 29 13.82 2.94 15.19
C ALA A 29 14.36 4.29 15.73
N PRO A 30 13.89 5.45 15.22
CA PRO A 30 12.87 5.56 14.17
C PRO A 30 13.45 5.30 12.77
N LEU A 31 12.76 4.45 12.00
CA LEU A 31 13.10 4.16 10.61
C LEU A 31 12.48 5.19 9.67
N SER A 32 13.12 5.38 8.51
CA SER A 32 12.58 6.20 7.43
C SER A 32 12.15 5.34 6.25
N PHE A 33 10.98 5.63 5.67
CA PHE A 33 10.44 4.89 4.53
C PHE A 33 9.81 5.81 3.46
N VAL A 34 9.64 5.24 2.26
CA VAL A 34 8.80 5.78 1.19
C VAL A 34 7.87 4.67 0.74
N GLN A 35 6.56 4.93 0.78
CA GLN A 35 5.53 4.00 0.33
C GLN A 35 4.82 4.58 -0.90
N VAL A 36 4.78 3.81 -1.97
CA VAL A 36 4.11 4.17 -3.23
C VAL A 36 2.85 3.32 -3.36
N GLY A 37 1.68 3.96 -3.41
CA GLY A 37 0.39 3.29 -3.35
C GLY A 37 0.00 3.00 -1.90
N GLY A 38 -0.34 4.04 -1.14
CA GLY A 38 -0.77 3.92 0.25
C GLY A 38 -2.22 3.45 0.42
N ASN A 39 -3.06 3.52 -0.63
CA ASN A 39 -4.48 3.21 -0.57
C ASN A 39 -5.17 3.94 0.61
N ASP A 40 -5.78 3.22 1.55
CA ASP A 40 -6.41 3.76 2.76
C ASP A 40 -5.48 3.72 3.99
N GLY A 41 -4.25 3.21 3.82
CA GLY A 41 -3.24 3.06 4.86
C GLY A 41 -3.50 1.93 5.86
N ILE A 42 -4.44 1.02 5.60
CA ILE A 42 -4.77 -0.10 6.49
C ILE A 42 -4.96 -1.39 5.71
N THR A 43 -5.79 -1.37 4.67
CA THR A 43 -6.26 -2.57 3.97
C THR A 43 -5.10 -3.23 3.21
N ASP A 44 -4.68 -4.40 3.69
CA ASP A 44 -3.51 -5.14 3.21
C ASP A 44 -2.20 -4.32 3.22
N ASP A 45 -2.08 -3.38 4.18
CA ASP A 45 -0.86 -2.61 4.39
C ASP A 45 0.09 -3.34 5.36
N PRO A 46 1.28 -3.81 4.91
CA PRO A 46 2.20 -4.59 5.74
C PRO A 46 2.96 -3.74 6.77
N ILE A 47 2.95 -2.40 6.65
CA ILE A 47 3.74 -1.51 7.51
C ILE A 47 2.91 -0.61 8.41
N HIS A 48 1.57 -0.61 8.30
CA HIS A 48 0.67 0.19 9.14
C HIS A 48 0.98 0.06 10.64
N ASP A 49 0.98 -1.17 11.15
CA ASP A 49 1.25 -1.44 12.57
C ASP A 49 2.64 -0.97 12.99
N PHE A 50 3.61 -1.06 12.09
CA PHE A 50 4.98 -0.65 12.38
C PHE A 50 5.13 0.87 12.45
N ILE A 51 4.41 1.59 11.59
CA ILE A 51 4.31 3.05 11.62
C ILE A 51 3.73 3.51 12.95
N VAL A 52 2.56 2.96 13.33
CA VAL A 52 1.84 3.39 14.52
C VAL A 52 2.56 2.98 15.81
N GLN A 53 3.10 1.77 15.88
CA GLN A 53 3.67 1.22 17.13
C GLN A 53 5.13 1.64 17.37
N TYR A 54 5.94 1.78 16.31
CA TYR A 54 7.37 2.04 16.43
C TYR A 54 7.76 3.45 15.99
N GLY A 55 6.79 4.30 15.64
CA GLY A 55 7.04 5.70 15.28
C GLY A 55 7.92 5.82 14.04
N TRP A 56 7.70 4.96 13.04
CA TRP A 56 8.39 5.12 11.76
C TRP A 56 8.01 6.47 11.14
N THR A 57 8.95 7.05 10.43
CA THR A 57 8.81 8.34 9.74
C THR A 57 8.88 8.11 8.24
N GLY A 58 8.18 8.89 7.43
CA GLY A 58 8.24 8.65 6.00
C GLY A 58 7.26 9.44 5.17
N VAL A 59 7.25 9.11 3.88
CA VAL A 59 6.34 9.67 2.89
C VAL A 59 5.46 8.55 2.35
N ILE A 60 4.14 8.78 2.34
CA ILE A 60 3.16 7.90 1.69
C ILE A 60 2.55 8.65 0.50
N VAL A 61 2.58 8.01 -0.65
CA VAL A 61 2.04 8.54 -1.90
C VAL A 61 0.77 7.77 -2.27
N GLU A 62 -0.33 8.48 -2.51
CA GLU A 62 -1.59 7.89 -3.00
C GLU A 62 -2.27 8.82 -4.03
N PRO A 63 -2.35 8.43 -5.31
CA PRO A 63 -2.89 9.28 -6.36
C PRO A 63 -4.42 9.42 -6.39
N VAL A 64 -5.18 8.46 -5.84
CA VAL A 64 -6.66 8.46 -5.92
C VAL A 64 -7.22 9.37 -4.81
N PRO A 65 -7.92 10.48 -5.13
CA PRO A 65 -8.30 11.47 -4.12
C PRO A 65 -9.15 10.95 -2.96
N SER A 66 -10.08 10.04 -3.23
CA SER A 66 -10.94 9.44 -2.19
C SER A 66 -10.15 8.55 -1.23
N LEU A 67 -9.19 7.78 -1.75
CA LEU A 67 -8.30 6.92 -0.96
C LEU A 67 -7.28 7.75 -0.19
N PHE A 68 -6.72 8.79 -0.82
CA PHE A 68 -5.83 9.74 -0.17
C PHE A 68 -6.46 10.39 1.06
N GLU A 69 -7.74 10.77 0.99
CA GLU A 69 -8.44 11.32 2.16
C GLU A 69 -8.63 10.26 3.26
N ARG A 70 -8.97 9.02 2.90
CA ARG A 70 -9.05 7.89 3.85
C ARG A 70 -7.68 7.64 4.52
N LEU A 71 -6.60 7.62 3.75
CA LEU A 71 -5.22 7.51 4.22
C LEU A 71 -4.85 8.60 5.22
N ARG A 72 -5.17 9.86 4.92
CA ARG A 72 -4.93 10.97 5.85
C ARG A 72 -5.71 10.82 7.14
N GLN A 73 -6.95 10.31 7.05
CA GLN A 73 -7.77 10.05 8.21
C GLN A 73 -7.23 8.91 9.07
N THR A 74 -6.74 7.83 8.44
CA THR A 74 -6.09 6.69 9.11
C THR A 74 -4.95 7.14 10.01
N TYR A 75 -4.08 8.03 9.51
CA TYR A 75 -2.89 8.48 10.21
C TYR A 75 -3.04 9.85 10.89
N ARG A 76 -4.27 10.34 11.11
CA ARG A 76 -4.52 11.70 11.63
C ARG A 76 -3.90 11.98 13.02
N GLU A 77 -3.65 10.92 13.80
CA GLU A 77 -3.04 10.98 15.13
C GLU A 77 -1.57 10.53 15.12
N THR A 78 -1.04 10.14 13.96
CA THR A 78 0.33 9.69 13.76
C THR A 78 1.22 10.86 13.36
N THR A 79 2.39 10.97 13.99
CA THR A 79 3.38 12.00 13.67
C THR A 79 4.51 11.43 12.82
N GLY A 80 5.24 12.29 12.10
CA GLY A 80 6.40 11.87 11.31
C GLY A 80 6.06 11.31 9.93
N ILE A 81 4.78 11.31 9.54
CA ILE A 81 4.32 10.90 8.20
C ILE A 81 3.95 12.12 7.37
N GLN A 82 4.44 12.14 6.14
CA GLN A 82 4.08 13.10 5.10
C GLN A 82 3.24 12.39 4.03
N PHE A 83 2.27 13.10 3.45
CA PHE A 83 1.35 12.55 2.47
C PHE A 83 1.41 13.37 1.19
N GLU A 84 1.53 12.70 0.05
CA GLU A 84 1.55 13.34 -1.28
C GLU A 84 0.47 12.71 -2.17
N MET A 85 -0.44 13.53 -2.68
CA MET A 85 -1.51 13.09 -3.59
C MET A 85 -1.01 13.13 -5.03
N CYS A 86 -0.11 12.21 -5.38
CA CYS A 86 0.49 12.12 -6.70
C CYS A 86 0.67 10.67 -7.14
N ALA A 87 0.96 10.47 -8.43
CA ALA A 87 1.38 9.18 -8.95
C ALA A 87 2.88 9.21 -9.24
N CYS A 88 3.60 8.12 -8.96
CA CYS A 88 5.04 8.04 -9.22
C CYS A 88 5.31 7.64 -10.67
N SER A 89 6.06 8.48 -11.39
CA SER A 89 6.48 8.25 -12.77
C SER A 89 7.98 8.57 -12.94
N ASP A 90 8.51 8.33 -14.13
CA ASP A 90 9.92 8.57 -14.48
C ASP A 90 10.26 10.06 -14.67
N SER A 91 9.25 10.91 -14.79
CA SER A 91 9.40 12.33 -15.10
C SER A 91 8.27 13.18 -14.49
N PRO A 92 8.54 14.41 -14.03
CA PRO A 92 7.52 15.26 -13.46
C PRO A 92 6.52 15.72 -14.55
N GLY A 93 5.23 15.74 -14.22
CA GLY A 93 4.21 16.24 -15.13
C GLY A 93 2.79 15.92 -14.69
N ILE A 94 1.84 16.30 -15.54
CA ILE A 94 0.43 15.91 -15.41
C ILE A 94 0.15 14.85 -16.48
N VAL A 95 -0.33 13.69 -16.05
CA VAL A 95 -0.67 12.56 -16.91
C VAL A 95 -2.01 12.01 -16.50
N THR A 96 -2.70 11.37 -17.45
CA THR A 96 -3.95 10.67 -17.16
C THR A 96 -3.66 9.46 -16.27
N PHE A 97 -4.40 9.36 -15.16
CA PHE A 97 -4.32 8.25 -14.23
C PHE A 97 -5.69 7.58 -14.11
N TYR A 98 -5.73 6.28 -14.37
CA TYR A 98 -6.94 5.48 -14.36
C TYR A 98 -7.05 4.69 -13.05
N HIS A 99 -8.24 4.64 -12.49
CA HIS A 99 -8.58 3.83 -11.31
C HIS A 99 -9.99 3.29 -11.49
N VAL A 100 -10.31 2.20 -10.80
CA VAL A 100 -11.63 1.58 -10.85
C VAL A 100 -12.55 2.33 -9.89
N ASN A 101 -13.70 2.79 -10.40
CA ASN A 101 -14.74 3.38 -9.55
C ASN A 101 -15.57 2.28 -8.90
N THR A 102 -15.22 1.88 -7.67
CA THR A 102 -15.89 0.83 -6.92
C THR A 102 -15.69 1.03 -5.43
N GLU A 103 -16.48 0.34 -4.61
CA GLU A 103 -16.23 0.17 -3.17
C GLU A 103 -15.65 -1.21 -2.86
N ASN A 104 -15.40 -2.06 -3.87
CA ASN A 104 -14.79 -3.36 -3.68
C ASN A 104 -13.27 -3.23 -3.46
N ASP A 105 -12.76 -3.85 -2.40
CA ASP A 105 -11.34 -3.79 -2.01
C ASP A 105 -10.36 -4.19 -3.12
N LEU A 106 -10.72 -5.17 -3.96
CA LEU A 106 -9.87 -5.59 -5.07
C LEU A 106 -9.79 -4.52 -6.14
N GLY A 107 -10.93 -3.91 -6.50
CA GLY A 107 -10.93 -2.84 -7.50
C GLY A 107 -10.28 -1.55 -7.00
N LEU A 108 -10.37 -1.24 -5.69
CA LEU A 108 -9.66 -0.11 -5.08
C LEU A 108 -8.13 -0.21 -5.22
N LYS A 109 -7.59 -1.43 -5.37
CA LYS A 109 -6.15 -1.69 -5.55
C LYS A 109 -5.69 -1.61 -7.00
N ILE A 110 -6.60 -1.40 -7.95
CA ILE A 110 -6.30 -1.44 -9.37
C ILE A 110 -6.30 -0.01 -9.91
N SER A 111 -5.10 0.50 -10.14
CA SER A 111 -4.87 1.82 -10.74
C SER A 111 -3.61 1.82 -11.59
N SER A 112 -3.55 2.68 -12.61
CA SER A 112 -2.47 2.69 -13.60
C SER A 112 -2.49 3.94 -14.48
N PHE A 113 -1.34 4.26 -15.07
CA PHE A 113 -1.24 5.21 -16.18
C PHE A 113 -1.80 4.68 -17.50
N SER A 114 -2.08 3.36 -17.58
CA SER A 114 -2.60 2.71 -18.78
C SER A 114 -3.98 2.10 -18.54
N LEU A 115 -4.97 2.55 -19.31
CA LEU A 115 -6.31 1.96 -19.30
C LEU A 115 -6.27 0.47 -19.68
N GLU A 116 -5.40 0.09 -20.63
CA GLU A 116 -5.24 -1.31 -21.03
C GLU A 116 -4.85 -2.20 -19.85
N THR A 117 -3.93 -1.72 -18.99
CA THR A 117 -3.55 -2.44 -17.77
C THR A 117 -4.73 -2.63 -16.83
N ILE A 118 -5.59 -1.62 -16.65
CA ILE A 118 -6.81 -1.76 -15.84
C ILE A 118 -7.73 -2.83 -16.44
N MET A 119 -7.90 -2.82 -17.76
CA MET A 119 -8.79 -3.75 -18.47
C MET A 119 -8.34 -5.21 -18.39
N LEU A 120 -7.05 -5.50 -18.18
CA LEU A 120 -6.57 -6.87 -17.93
C LEU A 120 -7.20 -7.51 -16.68
N HIS A 121 -7.71 -6.70 -15.76
CA HIS A 121 -8.34 -7.16 -14.51
C HIS A 121 -9.87 -7.13 -14.56
N ALA A 122 -10.48 -6.77 -15.69
CA ALA A 122 -11.93 -6.56 -15.80
C ALA A 122 -12.75 -7.77 -15.33
N ASP A 123 -12.33 -8.99 -15.66
CA ASP A 123 -13.04 -10.23 -15.27
C ASP A 123 -12.87 -10.60 -13.80
N SER A 124 -11.90 -10.00 -13.11
CA SER A 124 -11.57 -10.29 -11.70
C SER A 124 -12.28 -9.36 -10.72
N ILE A 125 -12.78 -8.21 -11.18
CA ILE A 125 -13.43 -7.22 -10.33
C ILE A 125 -14.94 -7.50 -10.35
N PRO A 126 -15.56 -7.83 -9.20
CA PRO A 126 -17.00 -8.01 -9.14
C PRO A 126 -17.74 -6.71 -9.50
N ASN A 127 -18.86 -6.85 -10.23
CA ASN A 127 -19.78 -5.74 -10.54
C ASN A 127 -20.44 -5.17 -9.28
#